data_AF-A0A9X0HHT5-F1
#
_entry.id   AF-A0A9X0HHT5-F1
#
_cell.length_a   1.000
_cell.length_b   1.000
_cell.length_c   1.000
_cell.angle_alpha   90.00
_cell.angle_beta   90.00
_cell.angle_gamma   90.00
#
_symmetry.space_group_name_H-M   'P 1'
#
loop_
_entity.id
_entity.type
_entity.pdbx_description
1 polymer ?
#
loop_
_entity_poly.entity_id
_entity_poly.type
_entity_poly.pdbx_seq_one_letter_code
_entity_poly.pdbx_strand_id
1 'polypeptide(L)'
;MKLFLAILVLAAVPQLLLPWWALAAVALLLGTLLARRGGQAFLAGFGGAALGWLLPASYLYVRNGGHLANRVAELLPLGGQGWAVVLVAAVIAGLVGALAALTGCWLREAISPTSADTVSA
;
A
#
# COMPACT_ATOMS: atom_id res chain seq x y z
N MET A 1 8.96 -9.46 6.04
CA MET A 1 8.44 -10.37 4.99
C MET A 1 6.99 -10.78 5.20
N LYS A 2 6.59 -11.34 6.35
CA LYS A 2 5.19 -11.75 6.59
C LYS A 2 4.15 -10.63 6.35
N LEU A 3 4.40 -9.43 6.89
CA LEU A 3 3.52 -8.26 6.70
C LEU A 3 3.37 -7.86 5.23
N PHE A 4 4.47 -7.84 4.47
CA PHE A 4 4.46 -7.51 3.05
C PHE A 4 3.59 -8.47 2.25
N LEU A 5 3.78 -9.78 2.44
CA LEU A 5 2.98 -10.80 1.75
C LEU A 5 1.51 -10.73 2.15
N ALA A 6 1.24 -10.47 3.44
CA ALA A 6 -0.12 -10.31 3.93
C ALA A 6 -0.81 -9.11 3.27
N ILE A 7 -0.17 -7.94 3.19
CA ILE A 7 -0.73 -6.76 2.53
C ILE A 7 -0.96 -7.03 1.05
N LEU A 8 0.02 -7.61 0.35
CA LEU A 8 -0.06 -7.89 -1.08
C LEU A 8 -1.26 -8.79 -1.43
N VAL A 9 -1.49 -9.85 -0.65
CA VAL A 9 -2.53 -10.85 -0.95
C VAL A 9 -3.89 -10.44 -0.38
N LEU A 10 -3.93 -9.99 0.87
CA LEU A 10 -5.19 -9.70 1.56
C LEU A 10 -5.83 -8.39 1.10
N ALA A 11 -5.05 -7.43 0.60
CA ALA A 11 -5.63 -6.21 0.04
C ALA A 11 -6.36 -6.48 -1.28
N ALA A 12 -5.93 -7.48 -2.06
CA ALA A 12 -6.50 -7.76 -3.38
C ALA A 12 -7.98 -8.14 -3.34
N VAL A 13 -8.44 -8.84 -2.29
CA VAL A 13 -9.82 -9.34 -2.18
C VAL A 13 -10.83 -8.19 -2.01
N PRO A 14 -10.68 -7.28 -1.03
CA PRO A 14 -11.58 -6.13 -0.88
C PRO A 14 -11.64 -5.24 -2.11
N GLN A 15 -10.55 -5.11 -2.88
CA GLN A 15 -10.49 -4.27 -4.07
C GLN A 15 -11.42 -4.73 -5.21
N LEU A 16 -11.92 -5.97 -5.17
CA LEU A 16 -12.88 -6.49 -6.16
C LEU A 16 -14.31 -6.00 -5.92
N LEU A 17 -14.65 -5.63 -4.68
CA LEU A 17 -16.00 -5.26 -4.26
C LEU A 17 -16.08 -3.80 -3.78
N LEU A 18 -15.02 -3.34 -3.12
CA LEU A 18 -14.88 -1.99 -2.60
C LEU A 18 -13.97 -1.16 -3.49
N PRO A 19 -14.10 0.17 -3.44
CA PRO A 19 -13.16 1.04 -4.12
C PRO A 19 -11.75 0.89 -3.54
N TRP A 20 -10.78 1.41 -4.27
CA TRP A 20 -9.35 1.25 -3.97
C TRP A 20 -8.90 1.70 -2.56
N TRP A 21 -9.65 2.56 -1.87
CA TRP A 21 -9.35 2.97 -0.49
C TRP A 21 -9.38 1.80 0.51
N ALA A 22 -10.01 0.68 0.17
CA ALA A 22 -9.99 -0.53 0.99
C ALA A 22 -8.56 -1.03 1.27
N LEU A 23 -7.61 -0.77 0.36
CA LEU A 23 -6.18 -1.02 0.54
C LEU A 23 -5.64 -0.37 1.83
N ALA A 24 -6.02 0.89 2.10
CA ALA A 24 -5.56 1.61 3.28
C ALA A 24 -6.10 0.98 4.57
N ALA A 25 -7.37 0.58 4.59
CA ALA A 25 -7.98 -0.09 5.74
C ALA A 25 -7.29 -1.43 6.04
N VAL A 26 -7.02 -2.24 5.01
CA VAL A 26 -6.30 -3.51 5.15
C VAL A 26 -4.85 -3.29 5.61
N ALA A 27 -4.14 -2.34 5.01
CA ALA A 27 -2.76 -2.04 5.38
C ALA A 27 -2.65 -1.54 6.82
N LEU A 28 -3.60 -0.71 7.27
CA LEU A 28 -3.69 -0.26 8.66
C LEU A 28 -3.94 -1.43 9.61
N LEU A 29 -4.93 -2.27 9.33
CA LEU A 29 -5.26 -3.43 10.17
C LEU A 29 -4.09 -4.43 10.26
N LEU A 30 -3.42 -4.71 9.14
CA LEU A 30 -2.25 -5.58 9.16
C LEU A 30 -1.05 -4.90 9.85
N GLY A 31 -0.92 -3.59 9.71
CA GLY A 31 0.05 -2.78 10.44
C GLY A 31 -0.15 -2.88 11.96
N THR A 32 -1.39 -2.75 12.45
CA THR A 32 -1.67 -2.88 13.89
C THR A 32 -1.43 -4.29 14.43
N LEU A 33 -1.70 -5.33 13.64
CA LEU A 33 -1.63 -6.71 14.11
C LEU A 33 -0.23 -7.32 13.98
N LEU A 34 0.48 -7.05 12.89
CA LEU A 34 1.70 -7.78 12.51
C LEU A 34 2.97 -6.91 12.52
N ALA A 35 2.87 -5.58 12.53
CA ALA A 35 4.06 -4.73 12.50
C ALA A 35 4.84 -4.78 13.82
N ARG A 36 6.16 -4.80 13.70
CA ARG A 36 7.09 -4.82 14.84
C ARG A 36 7.97 -3.57 14.95
N ARG A 37 8.20 -2.88 13.82
CA ARG A 37 9.06 -1.70 13.71
C ARG A 37 8.49 -0.80 12.62
N GLY A 38 8.38 0.50 12.88
CA GLY A 38 7.81 1.47 11.94
C GLY A 38 8.46 1.43 10.55
N GLY A 39 9.79 1.42 10.46
CA GLY A 39 10.48 1.36 9.15
C GLY A 39 10.19 0.08 8.35
N GLN A 40 10.03 -1.06 9.03
CA GLN A 40 9.63 -2.31 8.37
C GLN A 40 8.17 -2.29 7.95
N ALA A 41 7.31 -1.64 8.73
CA ALA A 41 5.89 -1.45 8.40
C ALA A 41 5.72 -0.58 7.15
N PHE A 42 6.47 0.51 7.07
CA PHE A 42 6.49 1.41 5.91
C PHE A 42 6.94 0.67 4.64
N LEU A 43 8.09 0.00 4.65
CA LEU A 43 8.60 -0.71 3.48
C LEU A 43 7.70 -1.88 3.06
N ALA A 44 7.12 -2.60 4.04
CA ALA A 44 6.18 -3.67 3.77
C ALA A 44 4.86 -3.16 3.17
N GLY A 45 4.32 -2.06 3.71
CA GLY A 45 3.13 -1.39 3.20
C GLY A 45 3.36 -0.82 1.80
N PHE A 46 4.48 -0.12 1.59
CA PHE A 46 4.87 0.41 0.29
C PHE A 46 4.98 -0.69 -0.76
N GLY A 47 5.82 -1.70 -0.50
CA GLY A 47 6.06 -2.76 -1.47
C GLY A 47 4.79 -3.58 -1.75
N GLY A 48 4.04 -3.94 -0.71
CA GLY A 48 2.85 -4.77 -0.85
C GLY A 48 1.76 -4.07 -1.64
N ALA A 49 1.49 -2.80 -1.32
CA ALA A 49 0.50 -1.99 -2.00
C ALA A 49 0.92 -1.59 -3.42
N ALA A 50 2.19 -1.17 -3.60
CA ALA A 50 2.71 -0.79 -4.90
C ALA A 50 2.68 -1.97 -5.88
N LEU A 51 3.11 -3.16 -5.46
CA LEU A 51 3.04 -4.36 -6.30
C LEU A 51 1.59 -4.82 -6.53
N GLY A 52 0.73 -4.71 -5.52
CA GLY A 52 -0.70 -5.00 -5.65
C GLY A 52 -1.40 -4.14 -6.70
N TRP A 53 -0.86 -2.97 -7.02
CA TRP A 53 -1.34 -2.12 -8.11
C TRP A 53 -0.53 -2.26 -9.40
N LEU A 54 0.79 -2.37 -9.31
CA LEU A 54 1.68 -2.44 -10.46
C LEU A 54 1.41 -3.68 -11.33
N LEU A 55 1.24 -4.85 -10.71
CA LEU A 55 1.03 -6.11 -11.43
C LEU A 55 -0.28 -6.10 -12.26
N PRO A 56 -1.46 -5.84 -11.68
CA PRO A 56 -2.68 -5.78 -12.48
C PRO A 56 -2.70 -4.61 -13.46
N ALA A 57 -2.17 -3.44 -13.09
CA ALA A 57 -2.14 -2.29 -13.99
C ALA A 57 -1.23 -2.54 -15.20
N SER A 58 -0.05 -3.13 -15.01
CA SER A 58 0.85 -3.51 -16.10
C SER A 58 0.24 -4.61 -16.99
N TYR A 59 -0.39 -5.62 -16.39
CA TYR A 59 -1.11 -6.66 -17.14
C TYR A 59 -2.20 -6.05 -18.03
N LEU A 60 -3.07 -5.20 -17.46
CA LEU A 60 -4.14 -4.52 -18.19
C LEU A 60 -3.61 -3.55 -19.25
N TYR A 61 -2.49 -2.88 -18.97
CA TYR A 61 -1.83 -2.00 -19.93
C TYR A 61 -1.40 -2.76 -21.19
N VAL A 62 -0.66 -3.86 -21.02
CA VAL A 62 -0.17 -4.69 -22.13
C VAL A 62 -1.35 -5.33 -22.89
N ARG A 63 -2.35 -5.86 -22.17
CA ARG A 63 -3.55 -6.49 -22.76
C ARG A 63 -4.36 -5.56 -23.65
N ASN A 64 -4.42 -4.28 -23.30
CA ASN A 64 -5.18 -3.27 -24.02
C ASN A 64 -4.32 -2.47 -25.01
N GLY A 65 -3.09 -2.89 -25.30
CA GLY A 65 -2.17 -2.15 -26.19
C GLY A 65 -1.86 -0.73 -25.71
N GLY A 66 -2.03 -0.44 -24.43
CA GLY A 66 -1.84 0.88 -23.84
C GLY A 66 -2.91 1.92 -24.17
N HIS A 67 -3.96 1.61 -24.94
CA HIS A 67 -4.93 2.61 -25.43
C HIS A 67 -5.55 3.46 -24.32
N LEU A 68 -6.11 2.83 -23.28
CA LEU A 68 -6.76 3.54 -22.18
C LEU A 68 -5.77 4.38 -21.36
N ALA A 69 -4.63 3.80 -21.01
CA ALA A 69 -3.62 4.49 -20.22
C ALA A 69 -3.00 5.67 -20.98
N ASN A 70 -2.83 5.57 -22.30
CA ASN A 70 -2.35 6.66 -23.14
C ASN A 70 -3.36 7.82 -23.16
N ARG A 71 -4.67 7.55 -23.25
CA ARG A 71 -5.71 8.59 -23.12
C ARG A 71 -5.67 9.28 -21.76
N VAL A 72 -5.51 8.50 -20.69
CA VAL A 72 -5.35 9.08 -19.34
C VAL A 72 -4.05 9.90 -19.24
N ALA A 73 -2.98 9.46 -19.89
CA ALA A 73 -1.70 10.18 -19.94
C ALA A 73 -1.72 11.44 -20.81
N GLU A 74 -2.70 11.59 -21.72
CA GLU A 74 -2.97 12.83 -22.47
C GLU A 74 -3.72 13.86 -21.59
N LEU A 75 -4.62 13.38 -20.72
CA LEU A 75 -5.36 14.23 -19.78
C LEU A 75 -4.48 14.71 -18.61
N LEU A 76 -3.55 13.86 -18.19
CA LEU A 76 -2.52 14.22 -17.22
C LEU A 76 -1.33 14.89 -17.93
N PRO A 77 -0.54 15.73 -17.26
CA PRO A 77 0.69 16.31 -17.83
C PRO A 77 1.82 15.26 -17.93
N LEU A 78 1.54 14.08 -18.48
CA LEU A 78 2.44 12.93 -18.58
C LEU A 78 2.89 12.64 -20.03
N GLY A 79 2.56 13.54 -20.96
CA GLY A 79 3.05 13.50 -22.35
C GLY A 79 2.56 12.29 -23.15
N GLY A 80 1.37 11.75 -22.83
CA GLY A 80 0.80 10.60 -23.55
C GLY A 80 1.46 9.25 -23.23
N GLN A 81 2.38 9.19 -22.26
CA GLN A 81 3.07 7.96 -21.88
C GLN A 81 2.22 7.13 -20.90
N GLY A 82 1.44 6.17 -21.39
CA GLY A 82 0.57 5.36 -20.53
C GLY A 82 1.31 4.51 -19.48
N TRP A 83 2.58 4.15 -19.71
CA TRP A 83 3.42 3.54 -18.67
C TRP A 83 3.66 4.46 -17.46
N ALA A 84 3.72 5.78 -17.66
CA ALA A 84 3.84 6.73 -16.56
C ALA A 84 2.60 6.69 -15.66
N VAL A 85 1.40 6.50 -16.24
CA VAL A 85 0.16 6.33 -15.47
C VAL A 85 0.22 5.08 -14.59
N VAL A 86 0.71 3.96 -15.13
CA VAL A 86 0.88 2.71 -14.37
C VAL A 86 1.84 2.89 -13.19
N LEU A 87 2.98 3.54 -13.42
CA LEU A 87 3.97 3.80 -12.38
C LEU A 87 3.45 4.76 -11.31
N VAL A 88 2.82 5.86 -11.72
CA VAL A 88 2.23 6.83 -10.79
C VAL A 88 1.18 6.16 -9.92
N ALA A 89 0.31 5.33 -10.51
CA ALA A 89 -0.71 4.59 -9.78
C ALA A 89 -0.09 3.64 -8.74
N ALA A 90 0.97 2.90 -9.11
CA ALA A 90 1.69 2.03 -8.19
C ALA A 90 2.37 2.81 -7.06
N VAL A 91 2.98 3.96 -7.35
CA VAL A 91 3.62 4.81 -6.34
C VAL A 91 2.59 5.38 -5.37
N ILE A 92 1.44 5.86 -5.86
CA ILE A 92 0.36 6.37 -5.02
C ILE A 92 -0.17 5.27 -4.10
N ALA A 93 -0.47 4.09 -4.66
CA ALA A 93 -0.91 2.95 -3.87
C ALA A 93 0.14 2.55 -2.82
N GLY A 94 1.42 2.52 -3.21
CA GLY A 94 2.55 2.29 -2.32
C GLY A 94 2.57 3.26 -1.16
N LEU A 95 2.53 4.57 -1.43
CA LEU A 95 2.55 5.59 -0.38
C LEU A 95 1.34 5.48 0.56
N VAL A 96 0.14 5.26 0.02
CA VAL A 96 -1.08 5.06 0.83
C VAL A 96 -0.95 3.82 1.72
N GLY A 97 -0.49 2.70 1.18
CA GLY A 97 -0.25 1.48 1.95
C GLY A 97 0.85 1.63 3.00
N ALA A 98 1.93 2.34 2.67
CA ALA A 98 3.06 2.59 3.57
C ALA A 98 2.65 3.44 4.77
N LEU A 99 1.94 4.55 4.52
CA LEU A 99 1.44 5.43 5.57
C LEU A 99 0.40 4.71 6.43
N ALA A 100 -0.55 3.99 5.83
CA ALA A 100 -1.54 3.23 6.58
C ALA A 100 -0.90 2.15 7.47
N ALA A 101 0.06 1.38 6.95
CA ALA A 101 0.76 0.36 7.73
C ALA A 101 1.61 0.98 8.86
N LEU A 102 2.23 2.14 8.62
CA LEU A 102 2.99 2.88 9.62
C LEU A 102 2.07 3.40 10.73
N THR A 103 0.94 4.00 10.38
CA THR A 103 -0.10 4.42 11.34
C THR A 103 -0.57 3.24 12.17
N GLY A 104 -0.80 2.08 11.56
CA GLY A 104 -1.17 0.87 12.29
C GLY A 104 -0.08 0.42 13.28
N CYS A 105 1.18 0.48 12.88
CA CYS A 105 2.32 0.16 13.77
C CYS A 105 2.36 1.07 14.99
N TRP A 106 2.26 2.39 14.78
CA TRP A 106 2.26 3.36 15.88
C TRP A 106 1.02 3.28 16.75
N LEU A 107 -0.14 2.98 16.16
CA LEU A 107 -1.36 2.74 16.93
C LEU A 107 -1.15 1.57 17.90
N ARG A 108 -0.54 0.46 17.45
CA ARG A 108 -0.21 -0.67 18.33
C ARG A 108 0.72 -0.27 19.49
N GLU A 109 1.75 0.52 19.19
CA GLU A 109 2.72 1.03 20.18
C GLU A 109 2.04 1.95 21.21
N ALA A 110 1.15 2.84 20.76
CA ALA A 110 0.42 3.75 21.64
C ALA A 110 -0.54 3.02 22.60
N ILE A 111 -1.15 1.91 22.17
CA ILE A 111 -2.09 1.14 23.01
C ILE A 111 -1.35 0.16 23.94
N SER A 112 -0.07 -0.13 23.70
CA SER A 112 0.74 -1.06 24.50
C SER A 112 1.75 -0.27 25.34
N PRO A 113 1.35 0.36 26.46
CA PRO A 113 2.27 1.09 27.31
C PRO A 113 3.31 0.11 27.88
N THR A 114 4.59 0.35 27.56
CA THR A 114 5.71 -0.26 28.28
C THR A 114 5.65 0.26 29.72
N SER A 115 5.36 -0.62 30.68
CA SER A 115 5.39 -0.33 32.12
C SER A 115 6.79 0.10 32.53
N ALA A 116 7.03 1.42 32.59
CA ALA A 116 8.22 2.02 33.17
C ALA A 116 8.01 2.25 34.68
N ASP A 117 7.68 1.19 35.42
CA ASP A 117 7.50 1.23 36.87
C ASP A 117 8.36 0.14 37.54
N THR A 118 9.70 0.28 37.56
CA THR A 118 10.55 -0.54 38.46
C THR A 118 11.90 0.10 38.82
N VAL A 119 12.08 1.43 38.74
CA VAL A 119 13.30 2.08 39.26
C VAL A 119 12.95 3.22 40.22
N SER A 120 12.27 2.86 41.30
CA SER A 120 12.26 3.61 42.56
C SER A 120 11.94 2.64 43.70
N ALA A 121 12.92 1.80 44.05
CA ALA A 121 12.93 1.03 45.30
C ALA A 121 14.38 0.85 45.75
#